data_AF-A0A5B8S8H1-F1
#
_entry.id   AF-A0A5B8S8H1-F1
#
_cell.length_a   1.000
_cell.length_b   1.000
_cell.length_c   1.000
_cell.angle_alpha   90.00
_cell.angle_beta   90.00
_cell.angle_gamma   90.00
#
_symmetry.space_group_name_H-M   'P 1'
#
loop_
_entity.id
_entity.type
_entity.pdbx_description
1 polymer ?
#
loop_
_entity_poly.entity_id
_entity_poly.type
_entity_poly.pdbx_seq_one_letter_code
_entity_poly.pdbx_strand_id
1 'polypeptide(L)'
;MRIILAIAAVAALGACSKPAEEAAAPATTAAAAEAAPAAAAIIQAGEYTFVDKDKKQGTLSIAADNTYSVTWPDGTTQKGTASEKDGKGCYDPEGDKDATLCWKNDPPAADGTWTATSDDGQVVTVTRVST
;
A
#
# COMPACT_ATOMS: atom_id res chain seq x y z
N MET A 1 40.25 50.89 -29.10
CA MET A 1 39.78 52.12 -29.78
C MET A 1 38.64 51.76 -30.72
N ARG A 2 37.65 52.66 -30.85
CA ARG A 2 36.27 52.47 -31.38
C ARG A 2 35.33 51.92 -30.28
N ILE A 3 34.72 52.67 -29.36
CA ILE A 3 34.11 54.02 -29.33
C ILE A 3 33.28 54.30 -30.58
N ILE A 4 32.01 53.88 -30.61
CA ILE A 4 30.91 54.65 -31.22
C ILE A 4 29.60 54.35 -30.45
N LEU A 5 29.14 55.42 -29.78
CA LEU A 5 27.77 55.91 -29.56
C LEU A 5 26.63 54.91 -29.24
N ALA A 6 25.99 54.98 -28.07
CA ALA A 6 25.11 56.04 -27.56
C ALA A 6 23.73 56.08 -28.26
N ILE A 7 22.69 55.84 -27.46
CA ILE A 7 21.29 56.38 -27.42
C ILE A 7 20.63 55.49 -26.34
N ALA A 8 20.50 55.85 -25.05
CA ALA A 8 19.89 57.01 -24.40
C ALA A 8 18.35 57.12 -24.61
N ALA A 9 17.66 57.37 -23.48
CA ALA A 9 16.23 57.63 -23.27
C ALA A 9 15.33 56.38 -23.09
N VAL A 10 15.12 55.86 -21.87
CA VAL A 10 14.35 56.40 -20.72
C VAL A 10 12.84 56.41 -20.98
N ALA A 11 12.14 55.45 -20.36
CA ALA A 11 10.80 55.60 -19.77
C ALA A 11 10.54 54.30 -18.96
N ALA A 12 10.66 54.29 -17.64
CA ALA A 12 9.71 54.80 -16.67
C ALA A 12 8.88 53.65 -16.07
N LEU A 13 8.98 53.55 -14.74
CA LEU A 13 7.95 53.12 -13.79
C LEU A 13 7.58 51.63 -13.74
N GLY A 14 7.58 51.10 -12.52
CA GLY A 14 6.70 50.00 -12.16
C GLY A 14 7.39 48.81 -11.51
N ALA A 15 7.88 48.99 -10.29
CA ALA A 15 7.95 47.86 -9.37
C ALA A 15 6.53 47.27 -9.24
N CYS A 16 6.31 46.10 -9.84
CA CYS A 16 5.12 45.29 -9.60
C CYS A 16 5.54 43.82 -9.51
N SER A 17 5.85 43.41 -8.27
CA SER A 17 5.70 42.01 -7.85
C SER A 17 4.20 41.69 -7.73
N LYS A 18 3.66 40.80 -8.57
CA LYS A 18 2.51 39.90 -8.28
C LYS A 18 2.19 39.02 -9.51
N PRO A 19 1.39 37.95 -9.39
CA PRO A 19 1.73 36.61 -9.85
C PRO A 19 0.95 36.29 -11.13
N ALA A 20 1.46 35.37 -11.94
CA ALA A 20 0.66 34.76 -12.97
C ALA A 20 -0.11 33.59 -12.35
N GLU A 21 -1.39 33.82 -12.10
CA GLU A 21 -2.38 32.81 -11.75
C GLU A 21 -2.87 32.11 -13.02
N GLU A 22 -2.91 30.78 -12.94
CA GLU A 22 -3.85 29.86 -13.58
C GLU A 22 -3.92 29.79 -15.12
N ALA A 23 -3.13 28.87 -15.68
CA ALA A 23 -3.64 28.02 -16.75
C ALA A 23 -3.97 26.67 -16.11
N ALA A 24 -5.27 26.39 -16.00
CA ALA A 24 -5.81 25.10 -15.60
C ALA A 24 -5.16 24.00 -16.44
N ALA A 25 -4.23 23.26 -15.82
CA ALA A 25 -3.76 22.00 -16.38
C ALA A 25 -4.91 21.00 -16.25
N PRO A 26 -5.22 20.24 -17.31
CA PRO A 26 -6.26 19.23 -17.25
C PRO A 26 -5.94 18.29 -16.09
N ALA A 27 -6.96 18.07 -15.24
CA ALA A 27 -6.98 17.01 -14.27
C ALA A 27 -6.45 15.75 -14.94
N THR A 28 -5.21 15.40 -14.59
CA THR A 28 -4.67 14.09 -14.88
C THR A 28 -5.41 13.18 -13.92
N THR A 29 -6.64 12.82 -14.28
CA THR A 29 -7.16 11.50 -13.98
C THR A 29 -6.25 10.54 -14.73
N ALA A 30 -5.06 10.32 -14.17
CA ALA A 30 -4.43 9.03 -14.29
C ALA A 30 -5.46 8.10 -13.65
N ALA A 31 -6.31 7.52 -14.48
CA ALA A 31 -6.88 6.22 -14.18
C ALA A 31 -5.70 5.41 -13.66
N ALA A 32 -5.69 5.19 -12.34
CA ALA A 32 -4.83 4.21 -11.74
C ALA A 32 -5.04 2.98 -12.60
N ALA A 33 -4.02 2.61 -13.36
CA ALA A 33 -4.01 1.33 -14.02
C ALA A 33 -4.21 0.35 -12.88
N GLU A 34 -5.43 -0.19 -12.80
CA GLU A 34 -5.79 -1.29 -11.95
C GLU A 34 -4.76 -2.36 -12.33
N ALA A 35 -3.71 -2.46 -11.52
CA ALA A 35 -2.71 -3.46 -11.70
C ALA A 35 -3.48 -4.77 -11.62
N ALA A 36 -3.57 -5.48 -12.75
CA ALA A 36 -4.12 -6.81 -12.83
C ALA A 36 -3.66 -7.56 -11.57
N PRO A 37 -4.57 -8.21 -10.84
CA PRO A 37 -4.32 -8.51 -9.45
C PRO A 37 -3.08 -9.38 -9.40
N ALA A 38 -1.99 -8.79 -8.89
CA ALA A 38 -0.71 -9.46 -8.78
C ALA A 38 -1.01 -10.77 -8.05
N ALA A 39 -0.51 -11.90 -8.56
CA ALA A 39 -0.67 -13.20 -7.89
C ALA A 39 -0.51 -12.97 -6.38
N ALA A 40 -1.50 -13.38 -5.59
CA ALA A 40 -1.63 -12.97 -4.19
C ALA A 40 -0.34 -13.31 -3.45
N ALA A 41 0.53 -12.31 -3.37
CA ALA A 41 1.90 -12.56 -2.98
C ALA A 41 1.88 -13.00 -1.51
N ILE A 42 2.68 -14.01 -1.22
CA ILE A 42 2.50 -14.83 -0.04
C ILE A 42 2.68 -14.00 1.23
N ILE A 43 3.77 -13.24 1.32
CA ILE A 43 4.02 -12.20 2.32
C ILE A 43 4.42 -10.92 1.58
N GLN A 44 3.69 -9.83 1.80
CA GLN A 44 4.03 -8.51 1.25
C GLN A 44 3.71 -7.42 2.26
N ALA A 45 4.48 -6.34 2.24
CA ALA A 45 4.19 -5.17 3.06
C ALA A 45 2.89 -4.46 2.61
N GLY A 46 2.13 -4.01 3.59
CA GLY A 46 0.88 -3.30 3.39
C GLY A 46 -0.14 -3.59 4.48
N GLU A 47 -1.34 -3.03 4.30
CA GLU A 47 -2.49 -3.33 5.13
C GLU A 47 -3.50 -4.21 4.38
N TYR A 48 -4.10 -5.11 5.14
CA TYR A 48 -4.99 -6.16 4.66
C TYR A 48 -6.15 -6.29 5.64
N THR A 49 -7.34 -6.54 5.12
CA THR A 49 -8.45 -7.06 5.92
C THR A 49 -8.66 -8.51 5.57
N PHE A 50 -9.06 -9.31 6.56
CA PHE A 50 -9.43 -10.70 6.31
C PHE A 50 -10.71 -11.03 7.05
N VAL A 51 -11.51 -11.90 6.46
CA VAL A 51 -12.78 -12.37 7.03
C VAL A 51 -12.72 -13.88 7.14
N ASP A 52 -12.96 -14.40 8.34
CA ASP A 52 -13.05 -15.84 8.56
C ASP A 52 -14.41 -16.42 8.13
N LYS A 53 -14.52 -17.75 8.15
CA LYS A 53 -15.78 -18.48 7.87
C LYS A 53 -16.95 -18.08 8.79
N ASP A 54 -16.66 -17.58 9.99
CA ASP A 54 -17.64 -17.13 10.98
C ASP A 54 -17.99 -15.64 10.80
N LYS A 55 -17.54 -15.03 9.70
CA LYS A 55 -17.71 -13.61 9.33
C LYS A 55 -17.04 -12.64 10.30
N LYS A 56 -16.07 -13.09 11.09
CA LYS A 56 -15.25 -12.20 11.91
C LYS A 56 -14.18 -11.58 11.03
N GLN A 57 -14.08 -10.27 11.11
CA GLN A 57 -13.09 -9.51 10.38
C GLN A 57 -11.90 -9.19 11.28
N GLY A 58 -10.69 -9.35 10.77
CA GLY A 58 -9.47 -8.81 11.36
C GLY A 58 -8.75 -7.88 10.37
N THR A 59 -7.87 -7.05 10.90
CA THR A 59 -6.96 -6.22 10.10
C THR A 59 -5.55 -6.73 10.32
N LEU A 60 -4.84 -7.03 9.23
CA LEU A 60 -3.46 -7.47 9.22
C LEU A 60 -2.61 -6.36 8.59
N SER A 61 -1.63 -5.86 9.32
CA SER A 61 -0.61 -4.93 8.79
C SER A 61 0.73 -5.66 8.75
N ILE A 62 1.40 -5.64 7.61
CA ILE A 62 2.72 -6.25 7.42
C ILE A 62 3.71 -5.13 7.06
N ALA A 63 4.79 -5.03 7.83
CA ALA A 63 5.87 -4.09 7.58
C ALA A 63 6.88 -4.63 6.54
N ALA A 64 7.74 -3.76 6.04
CA ALA A 64 8.74 -4.10 5.02
C ALA A 64 9.81 -5.10 5.50
N ASP A 65 9.99 -5.25 6.81
CA ASP A 65 10.87 -6.24 7.43
C ASP A 65 10.18 -7.58 7.72
N ASN A 66 8.95 -7.75 7.22
CA ASN A 66 8.07 -8.89 7.46
C ASN A 66 7.63 -9.06 8.92
N THR A 67 7.75 -8.04 9.77
CA THR A 67 6.98 -8.02 11.02
C THR A 67 5.51 -7.77 10.71
N TYR A 68 4.60 -8.40 11.44
CA TYR A 68 3.16 -8.23 11.24
C TYR A 68 2.45 -7.90 12.55
N SER A 69 1.29 -7.25 12.41
CA SER A 69 0.33 -7.07 13.49
C SER A 69 -1.08 -7.37 13.01
N VAL A 70 -1.81 -8.19 13.76
CA VAL A 70 -3.23 -8.44 13.58
C VAL A 70 -4.01 -7.67 14.64
N THR A 71 -4.95 -6.82 14.22
CA THR A 71 -5.89 -6.12 15.10
C THR A 71 -7.29 -6.66 14.89
N TRP A 72 -7.91 -7.10 15.98
CA TRP A 72 -9.29 -7.60 16.00
C TRP A 72 -10.28 -6.48 16.36
N PRO A 73 -11.60 -6.66 16.10
CA PRO A 73 -12.61 -5.63 16.34
C PRO A 73 -12.79 -5.23 17.81
N ASP A 74 -12.39 -6.10 18.74
CA ASP A 74 -12.38 -5.86 20.18
C ASP A 74 -11.18 -5.01 20.65
N GLY A 75 -10.28 -4.65 19.73
CA GLY A 75 -9.03 -3.92 20.01
C GLY A 75 -7.86 -4.82 20.39
N THR A 76 -8.06 -6.14 20.47
CA THR A 76 -6.98 -7.09 20.74
C THR A 76 -6.00 -7.06 19.58
N THR A 77 -4.71 -6.88 19.89
CA THR A 77 -3.64 -6.89 18.91
C THR A 77 -2.69 -8.05 19.16
N GLN A 78 -2.37 -8.81 18.11
CA GLN A 78 -1.32 -9.82 18.10
C GLN A 78 -0.21 -9.34 17.18
N LYS A 79 1.05 -9.58 17.56
CA LYS A 79 2.22 -9.27 16.73
C LYS A 79 3.05 -10.53 16.49
N GLY A 80 3.87 -10.50 15.44
CA GLY A 80 4.71 -11.63 15.08
C GLY A 80 5.62 -11.32 13.92
N THR A 81 6.26 -12.36 13.41
CA THR A 81 7.08 -12.32 12.20
C THR A 81 6.48 -13.23 11.15
N ALA A 82 6.51 -12.77 9.90
CA ALA A 82 6.05 -13.51 8.75
C ALA A 82 7.27 -13.98 7.92
N SER A 83 7.21 -15.20 7.42
CA SER A 83 8.26 -15.77 6.59
C SER A 83 7.67 -16.67 5.52
N GLU A 84 8.29 -16.72 4.35
CA GLU A 84 7.87 -17.66 3.31
C GLU A 84 8.59 -19.00 3.49
N LYS A 85 7.82 -20.08 3.52
CA LYS A 85 8.32 -21.45 3.62
C LYS A 85 7.45 -22.39 2.79
N ASP A 86 8.07 -23.23 1.95
CA ASP A 86 7.36 -24.20 1.10
C ASP A 86 6.26 -23.58 0.21
N GLY A 87 6.44 -22.33 -0.22
CA GLY A 87 5.44 -21.58 -1.01
C GLY A 87 4.21 -21.13 -0.20
N LYS A 88 4.34 -21.07 1.12
CA LYS A 88 3.33 -20.61 2.08
C LYS A 88 3.88 -19.47 2.95
N GLY A 89 3.00 -18.64 3.46
CA GLY A 89 3.30 -17.54 4.36
C GLY A 89 3.09 -18.00 5.79
N CYS A 90 4.17 -18.22 6.51
CA CYS A 90 4.19 -18.68 7.90
C CYS A 90 4.29 -17.48 8.84
N TYR A 91 3.28 -17.33 9.69
CA TYR A 91 3.15 -16.27 10.67
C TYR A 91 3.44 -16.85 12.05
N ASP A 92 4.59 -16.48 12.62
CA ASP A 92 5.07 -16.86 13.95
C ASP A 92 4.70 -15.74 14.94
N PRO A 93 3.72 -15.95 15.84
CA PRO A 93 3.32 -14.93 16.79
C PRO A 93 4.35 -14.77 17.91
N GLU A 94 4.57 -13.53 18.35
CA GLU A 94 5.49 -13.25 19.44
C GLU A 94 5.04 -13.94 20.74
N GLY A 95 5.96 -14.64 21.38
CA GLY A 95 5.74 -15.30 22.68
C GLY A 95 5.26 -16.75 22.59
N ASP A 96 4.88 -17.24 21.40
CA ASP A 96 4.48 -18.64 21.21
C ASP A 96 4.80 -19.14 19.80
N LYS A 97 5.96 -19.81 19.66
CA LYS A 97 6.43 -20.33 18.36
C LYS A 97 5.66 -21.55 17.89
N ASP A 98 5.04 -22.27 18.84
CA ASP A 98 4.25 -23.46 18.54
C ASP A 98 2.88 -23.07 17.93
N ALA A 99 2.49 -21.80 18.07
CA ALA A 99 1.33 -21.21 17.41
C ALA A 99 1.61 -20.68 15.99
N THR A 100 2.74 -21.04 15.39
CA THR A 100 3.06 -20.67 13.99
C THR A 100 2.02 -21.25 13.03
N LEU A 101 1.42 -20.38 12.21
CA LEU A 101 0.44 -20.78 11.20
C LEU A 101 0.91 -20.42 9.81
N CYS A 102 0.98 -21.42 8.93
CA CYS A 102 1.36 -21.26 7.54
C CYS A 102 0.12 -21.22 6.64
N TRP A 103 0.10 -20.27 5.71
CA TRP A 103 -1.04 -19.97 4.84
C TRP A 103 -0.64 -20.07 3.37
N LYS A 104 -1.49 -20.73 2.58
CA LYS A 104 -1.42 -20.76 1.13
C LYS A 104 -2.45 -19.78 0.57
N ASN A 105 -2.00 -18.84 -0.26
CA ASN A 105 -2.90 -17.95 -0.98
C ASN A 105 -3.28 -18.54 -2.34
N ASP A 106 -4.57 -18.48 -2.66
CA ASP A 106 -5.08 -18.73 -4.01
C ASP A 106 -4.91 -17.48 -4.88
N PRO A 107 -4.99 -17.62 -6.22
CA PRO A 107 -5.01 -16.47 -7.10
C PRO A 107 -6.15 -15.51 -6.73
N PRO A 108 -5.90 -14.20 -6.75
CA PRO A 108 -6.92 -13.20 -6.47
C PRO A 108 -8.04 -13.22 -7.51
N ALA A 109 -9.26 -13.03 -7.04
CA ALA A 109 -10.45 -12.85 -7.84
C ALA A 109 -10.44 -11.48 -8.55
N ALA A 110 -11.39 -11.27 -9.46
CA ALA A 110 -11.51 -10.05 -10.25
C ALA A 110 -11.75 -8.78 -9.41
N ASP A 111 -12.23 -8.93 -8.18
CA ASP A 111 -12.44 -7.85 -7.22
C ASP A 111 -11.18 -7.53 -6.36
N GLY A 112 -10.07 -8.25 -6.61
CA GLY A 112 -8.82 -8.10 -5.86
C GLY A 112 -8.79 -8.82 -4.52
N THR A 113 -9.83 -9.58 -4.16
CA THR A 113 -9.84 -10.45 -2.98
C THR A 113 -9.22 -11.80 -3.29
N TRP A 114 -8.65 -12.48 -2.31
CA TRP A 114 -8.17 -13.86 -2.48
C TRP A 114 -8.51 -14.72 -1.27
N THR A 115 -8.54 -16.03 -1.49
CA THR A 115 -8.69 -17.00 -0.41
C THR A 115 -7.31 -17.38 0.12
N ALA A 116 -7.16 -17.41 1.43
CA ALA A 116 -6.01 -17.97 2.10
C ALA A 116 -6.43 -19.18 2.94
N THR A 117 -5.71 -20.29 2.79
CA THR A 117 -5.96 -21.54 3.52
C THR A 117 -4.77 -21.88 4.41
N SER A 118 -5.00 -22.08 5.71
CA SER A 118 -3.95 -22.49 6.65
C SER A 118 -3.69 -23.99 6.62
N ASP A 119 -2.54 -24.41 7.15
CA ASP A 119 -2.21 -25.83 7.34
C ASP A 119 -3.18 -26.57 8.28
N ASP A 120 -3.81 -25.86 9.21
CA ASP A 120 -4.85 -26.41 10.11
C ASP A 120 -6.25 -26.45 9.47
N GLY A 121 -6.36 -26.07 8.19
CA GLY A 121 -7.63 -26.08 7.44
C GLY A 121 -8.51 -24.86 7.69
N GLN A 122 -7.98 -23.79 8.30
CA GLN A 122 -8.71 -22.52 8.39
C GLN A 122 -8.73 -21.87 7.01
N VAL A 123 -9.84 -21.24 6.67
CA VAL A 123 -10.02 -20.52 5.40
C VAL A 123 -10.46 -19.10 5.73
N VAL A 124 -9.76 -18.13 5.15
CA VAL A 124 -10.09 -16.71 5.25
C VAL A 124 -10.12 -16.09 3.86
N THR A 125 -10.99 -15.10 3.69
CA THR A 125 -10.98 -14.24 2.50
C THR A 125 -10.21 -12.97 2.85
N VAL A 126 -9.18 -12.66 2.08
CA VAL A 126 -8.27 -11.53 2.32
C VAL A 126 -8.48 -10.48 1.23
N THR A 127 -8.44 -9.22 1.64
CA THR A 127 -8.52 -8.05 0.77
C THR A 127 -7.38 -7.11 1.13
N ARG A 128 -6.61 -6.65 0.15
CA ARG A 128 -5.63 -5.59 0.39
C ARG A 128 -6.35 -4.27 0.56
N VAL A 129 -6.00 -3.53 1.60
CA VAL A 129 -6.47 -2.15 1.78
C VAL A 129 -5.62 -1.27 0.89
N SER A 130 -6.17 -0.82 -0.23
CA SER A 130 -5.52 0.17 -1.09
C SER A 130 -5.37 1.47 -0.30
N THR A 131 -4.13 1.87 -0.02
CA THR A 131 -3.81 3.21 0.50
C THR A 131 -3.77 4.22 -0.64
#